data_AF-A0AAW2R3J8-F1
#
_entry.id   AF-A0AAW2R3J8-F1
#
_cell.length_a   1.000
_cell.length_b   1.000
_cell.length_c   1.000
_cell.angle_alpha   90.00
_cell.angle_beta   90.00
_cell.angle_gamma   90.00
#
_symmetry.space_group_name_H-M   'P 1'
#
loop_
_entity.id
_entity.type
_entity.pdbx_description
1 polymer ?
#
loop_
_entity_poly.entity_id
_entity_poly.type
_entity_poly.pdbx_seq_one_letter_code
_entity_poly.pdbx_strand_id
1 'polypeptide(L)'
;MAIAVHPAMEVTPKKKPAIKQRRVVVTGMGVETPLGHDPDTFYNNLLEGVSGISEIEAFDCSQYPTRIAGEIKSFSTDGWVAPKLSKRMDRFMLYMLTAGKKALADAGITEDVMDELNKARCGVLIGSAMGGMKVFNDAIEALRISYRKMNPFCVPFATTNMGSAMLAMDLGWMGPNYSISTACATSNFCILNAANHIIRGEADMMLCGGSDAVIIPIGLGGFVACRALSQRNTDPTKASRPWDSSRDGFVMGEGAGVLLLEELEHAKKRGATIYAEFLGGSFTCDAYHMTEPHPEGTGVILCIEKALAQSGVSKEDLRVNSTKSMIGHLLGAAGAVEAVATVQAKVVPLGVMFYLVASHPFRFLFYVEHLNLIS
;
A
#
# COMPACT_ATOMS: atom_id res chain seq x y z
N MET A 1 60.43 -32.86 -20.31
CA MET A 1 59.48 -31.97 -21.01
C MET A 1 59.11 -30.84 -20.07
N ALA A 2 59.66 -29.65 -20.31
CA ALA A 2 59.29 -28.44 -19.57
C ALA A 2 58.18 -27.72 -20.36
N ILE A 3 57.03 -27.50 -19.72
CA ILE A 3 55.92 -26.75 -20.31
C ILE A 3 56.17 -25.27 -19.99
N ALA A 4 56.32 -24.45 -21.03
CA ALA A 4 56.42 -23.01 -20.89
C ALA A 4 55.05 -22.45 -20.47
N VAL A 5 55.02 -21.71 -19.36
CA VAL A 5 53.83 -21.00 -18.89
C VAL A 5 53.88 -19.59 -19.50
N HIS A 6 52.90 -19.26 -20.35
CA HIS A 6 52.77 -17.90 -20.90
C HIS A 6 52.28 -16.92 -19.82
N PRO A 7 52.69 -15.64 -19.85
CA PRO A 7 52.21 -14.66 -18.88
C PRO A 7 50.72 -14.39 -19.10
N ALA A 8 49.94 -14.34 -18.01
CA ALA A 8 48.55 -13.97 -18.05
C ALA A 8 48.40 -12.51 -18.53
N MET A 9 47.48 -12.27 -19.48
CA MET A 9 47.08 -10.93 -19.88
C MET A 9 46.47 -10.19 -18.68
N GLU A 10 47.04 -9.04 -18.31
CA GLU A 10 46.41 -8.12 -17.38
C GLU A 10 45.08 -7.62 -17.97
N VAL A 11 43.97 -8.08 -17.40
CA VAL A 11 42.65 -7.50 -17.66
C VAL A 11 42.59 -6.19 -16.89
N THR A 12 42.86 -5.07 -17.57
CA THR A 12 42.58 -3.74 -17.02
C THR A 12 41.08 -3.62 -16.80
N PRO A 13 40.60 -3.36 -15.57
CA PRO A 13 39.18 -3.18 -15.33
C PRO A 13 38.75 -1.88 -16.02
N LYS A 14 37.99 -1.99 -17.12
CA LYS A 14 37.26 -0.85 -17.68
C LYS A 14 36.38 -0.31 -16.56
N LYS A 15 36.67 0.90 -16.06
CA LYS A 15 35.79 1.63 -15.14
C LYS A 15 34.39 1.64 -15.76
N LYS A 16 33.44 0.95 -15.13
CA LYS A 16 32.02 1.08 -15.46
C LYS A 16 31.70 2.58 -15.40
N PRO A 17 31.05 3.16 -16.42
CA PRO A 17 30.63 4.56 -16.36
C PRO A 17 29.82 4.76 -15.07
N ALA A 18 30.03 5.90 -14.40
CA ALA A 18 29.27 6.24 -13.20
C ALA A 18 27.79 6.26 -13.57
N ILE A 19 27.05 5.23 -13.13
CA ILE A 19 25.61 5.16 -13.36
C ILE A 19 25.00 6.27 -12.52
N LYS A 20 24.46 7.30 -13.18
CA LYS A 20 23.67 8.33 -12.51
C LYS A 20 22.53 7.62 -11.79
N GLN A 21 22.50 7.69 -10.46
CA GLN A 21 21.53 6.97 -9.64
C GLN A 21 20.11 7.43 -10.02
N ARG A 22 19.25 6.50 -10.45
CA ARG A 22 17.87 6.80 -10.83
C ARG A 22 17.09 7.20 -9.57
N ARG A 23 16.54 8.41 -9.58
CA ARG A 23 15.75 8.96 -8.46
C ARG A 23 14.28 8.63 -8.69
N VAL A 24 13.55 8.39 -7.61
CA VAL A 24 12.15 7.95 -7.66
C VAL A 24 11.28 9.02 -7.03
N VAL A 25 10.25 9.42 -7.75
CA VAL A 25 9.29 10.44 -7.32
C VAL A 25 7.87 9.91 -7.29
N VAL A 26 7.03 10.52 -6.46
CA VAL A 26 5.58 10.30 -6.45
C VAL A 26 4.96 11.34 -7.36
N THR A 27 4.31 10.89 -8.43
CA THR A 27 3.65 11.77 -9.42
C THR A 27 2.13 11.65 -9.39
N GLY A 28 1.57 10.66 -8.71
CA GLY A 28 0.12 10.53 -8.53
C GLY A 28 -0.27 9.73 -7.30
N MET A 29 -1.48 9.98 -6.81
CA MET A 29 -2.05 9.35 -5.62
C MET A 29 -3.53 9.01 -5.81
N GLY A 30 -3.97 7.90 -5.22
CA GLY A 30 -5.37 7.52 -5.20
C GLY A 30 -5.70 6.74 -3.93
N VAL A 31 -6.91 6.97 -3.41
CA VAL A 31 -7.38 6.34 -2.18
C VAL A 31 -8.84 5.94 -2.27
N GLU A 32 -9.18 4.89 -1.54
CA GLU A 32 -10.55 4.50 -1.21
C GLU A 32 -10.57 4.24 0.30
N THR A 33 -11.21 5.10 1.08
CA THR A 33 -11.22 5.00 2.54
C THR A 33 -12.59 5.34 3.12
N PRO A 34 -12.87 4.99 4.38
CA PRO A 34 -14.08 5.43 5.09
C PRO A 34 -14.20 6.95 5.25
N LEU A 35 -13.11 7.70 5.05
CA LEU A 35 -13.06 9.15 5.18
C LEU A 35 -12.96 9.89 3.83
N GLY A 36 -13.02 9.18 2.71
CA GLY A 36 -12.92 9.82 1.40
C GLY A 36 -12.43 8.88 0.32
N HIS A 37 -12.84 9.20 -0.91
CA HIS A 37 -12.55 8.45 -2.13
C HIS A 37 -11.55 9.19 -3.04
N ASP A 38 -10.96 10.26 -2.56
CA ASP A 38 -9.92 11.04 -3.22
C ASP A 38 -8.95 11.60 -2.16
N PRO A 39 -7.68 11.88 -2.53
CA PRO A 39 -6.67 12.32 -1.59
C PRO A 39 -7.01 13.58 -0.80
N ASP A 40 -7.69 14.56 -1.41
CA ASP A 40 -7.96 15.86 -0.79
C ASP A 40 -9.08 15.76 0.25
N THR A 41 -10.21 15.14 -0.11
CA THR A 41 -11.32 14.89 0.82
C THR A 41 -10.85 14.05 2.00
N PHE A 42 -10.10 12.98 1.72
CA PHE A 42 -9.52 12.12 2.75
C PHE A 42 -8.64 12.91 3.72
N TYR A 43 -7.73 13.74 3.20
CA TYR A 43 -6.80 14.49 4.03
C TYR A 43 -7.48 15.61 4.83
N ASN A 44 -8.42 16.33 4.21
CA ASN A 44 -9.19 17.38 4.91
C ASN A 44 -10.00 16.80 6.09
N ASN A 45 -10.66 15.65 5.90
CA ASN A 45 -11.37 14.96 6.98
C ASN A 45 -10.43 14.52 8.11
N LEU A 46 -9.19 14.13 7.81
CA LEU A 46 -8.19 13.85 8.83
C LEU A 46 -7.81 15.12 9.63
N LEU A 47 -7.62 16.25 8.95
CA LEU A 47 -7.30 17.53 9.59
C LEU A 47 -8.44 18.01 10.51
N GLU A 48 -9.68 17.75 10.13
CA GLU A 48 -10.87 18.08 10.93
C GLU A 48 -11.10 17.10 12.10
N GLY A 49 -10.34 16.01 12.19
CA GLY A 49 -10.51 15.01 13.24
C GLY A 49 -11.79 14.17 13.07
N VAL A 50 -12.27 14.00 11.83
CA VAL A 50 -13.42 13.15 11.52
C VAL A 50 -13.05 11.68 11.68
N SER A 51 -13.85 10.93 12.44
CA SER A 51 -13.68 9.47 12.57
C SER A 51 -14.60 8.74 11.60
N GLY A 52 -14.01 7.87 10.78
CA GLY A 52 -14.72 6.94 9.90
C GLY A 52 -15.13 5.64 10.62
N ILE A 53 -14.88 5.52 11.92
CA ILE A 53 -15.28 4.36 12.71
C ILE A 53 -16.75 4.48 13.10
N SER A 54 -17.54 3.50 12.69
CA SER A 54 -18.97 3.41 12.97
C SER A 54 -19.38 1.95 13.20
N GLU A 55 -20.66 1.72 13.51
CA GLU A 55 -21.23 0.37 13.54
C GLU A 55 -21.15 -0.29 12.17
N ILE A 56 -20.94 -1.61 12.12
CA ILE A 56 -20.88 -2.38 10.87
C ILE A 56 -22.31 -2.53 10.31
N GLU A 57 -22.51 -2.20 9.04
CA GLU A 57 -23.79 -2.32 8.32
C GLU A 57 -23.77 -3.42 7.25
N ALA A 58 -22.59 -3.83 6.77
CA ALA A 58 -22.44 -4.85 5.74
C ALA A 58 -23.06 -6.22 6.07
N PHE A 59 -23.22 -6.56 7.36
CA PHE A 59 -23.82 -7.82 7.82
C PHE A 59 -24.29 -7.74 9.27
N ASP A 60 -25.17 -8.65 9.69
CA ASP A 60 -25.58 -8.77 11.09
C ASP A 60 -24.42 -9.25 11.96
N CYS A 61 -23.89 -8.34 12.78
CA CYS A 61 -22.83 -8.61 13.74
C CYS A 61 -23.33 -8.56 15.20
N SER A 62 -24.64 -8.64 15.45
CA SER A 62 -25.22 -8.51 16.81
C SER A 62 -24.65 -9.49 17.85
N GLN A 63 -24.27 -10.70 17.40
CA GLN A 63 -23.68 -11.74 18.24
C GLN A 63 -22.15 -11.62 18.40
N TYR A 64 -21.50 -10.67 17.72
CA TYR A 64 -20.06 -10.46 17.82
C TYR A 64 -19.72 -9.51 18.98
N PRO A 65 -18.61 -9.75 19.70
CA PRO A 65 -18.16 -8.86 20.76
C PRO A 65 -17.69 -7.49 20.22
N THR A 66 -17.17 -7.45 18.99
CA THR A 66 -16.86 -6.22 18.25
C THR A 66 -17.87 -6.05 17.12
N ARG A 67 -18.46 -4.86 17.00
CA ARG A 67 -19.52 -4.51 16.03
C ARG A 67 -19.23 -3.20 15.31
N ILE A 68 -17.99 -2.75 15.37
CA ILE A 68 -17.54 -1.46 14.84
C ILE A 68 -16.37 -1.66 13.87
N ALA A 69 -16.31 -0.83 12.84
CA ALA A 69 -15.23 -0.83 11.86
C ALA A 69 -15.13 0.52 11.13
N GLY A 70 -14.00 0.75 10.48
CA GLY A 70 -13.87 1.71 9.38
C GLY A 70 -14.37 1.08 8.09
N GLU A 71 -15.69 1.02 7.93
CA GLU A 71 -16.36 0.45 6.74
C GLU A 71 -16.53 1.53 5.66
N ILE A 72 -16.28 1.17 4.40
CA ILE A 72 -16.64 2.04 3.27
C ILE A 72 -18.12 1.85 2.94
N LYS A 73 -18.95 2.76 3.46
CA LYS A 73 -20.42 2.72 3.38
C LYS A 73 -20.98 2.96 1.97
N SER A 74 -20.35 3.87 1.23
CA SER A 74 -20.70 4.17 -0.16
C SER A 74 -19.48 3.92 -1.03
N PHE A 75 -19.65 3.18 -2.13
CA PHE A 75 -18.57 2.94 -3.09
C PHE A 75 -19.16 2.84 -4.49
N SER A 76 -18.54 3.56 -5.44
CA SER A 76 -18.88 3.47 -6.87
C SER A 76 -17.64 3.16 -7.68
N THR A 77 -17.82 2.26 -8.64
CA THR A 77 -16.81 1.94 -9.65
C THR A 77 -17.05 2.68 -10.97
N ASP A 78 -18.05 3.56 -11.03
CA ASP A 78 -18.48 4.20 -12.27
C ASP A 78 -17.36 5.05 -12.86
N GLY A 79 -17.13 4.89 -14.16
CA GLY A 79 -16.00 5.51 -14.86
C GLY A 79 -14.65 4.84 -14.63
N TRP A 80 -14.52 3.96 -13.63
CA TRP A 80 -13.24 3.35 -13.26
C TRP A 80 -13.16 1.86 -13.59
N VAL A 81 -14.22 1.09 -13.40
CA VAL A 81 -14.21 -0.37 -13.67
C VAL A 81 -15.35 -0.74 -14.60
N ALA A 82 -15.07 -1.61 -15.57
CA ALA A 82 -16.08 -2.10 -16.49
C ALA A 82 -17.27 -2.74 -15.73
N PRO A 83 -18.55 -2.40 -16.05
CA PRO A 83 -19.72 -2.85 -15.29
C PRO A 83 -19.89 -4.38 -15.19
N LYS A 84 -19.33 -5.14 -16.14
CA LYS A 84 -19.33 -6.61 -16.11
C LYS A 84 -18.40 -7.17 -15.03
N LEU A 85 -17.28 -6.49 -14.77
CA LEU A 85 -16.27 -6.88 -13.79
C LEU A 85 -16.68 -6.41 -12.38
N SER A 86 -17.24 -5.21 -12.26
CA SER A 86 -17.66 -4.64 -10.96
C SER A 86 -18.64 -5.51 -10.17
N LYS A 87 -19.46 -6.32 -10.85
CA LYS A 87 -20.44 -7.21 -10.22
C LYS A 87 -19.88 -8.55 -9.74
N ARG A 88 -18.65 -8.91 -10.11
CA ARG A 88 -18.11 -10.27 -9.88
C ARG A 88 -16.83 -10.29 -9.06
N MET A 89 -16.06 -9.22 -9.10
CA MET A 89 -14.80 -9.10 -8.38
C MET A 89 -15.02 -8.92 -6.89
N ASP A 90 -14.03 -9.31 -6.10
CA ASP A 90 -14.00 -8.99 -4.68
C ASP A 90 -13.76 -7.49 -4.47
N ARG A 91 -14.29 -6.92 -3.37
CA ARG A 91 -14.21 -5.49 -3.06
C ARG A 91 -12.76 -5.00 -2.96
N PHE A 92 -11.82 -5.80 -2.43
CA PHE A 92 -10.42 -5.39 -2.35
C PHE A 92 -9.84 -5.11 -3.75
N MET A 93 -10.27 -5.88 -4.76
CA MET A 93 -9.84 -5.66 -6.13
C MET A 93 -10.45 -4.37 -6.68
N LEU A 94 -11.74 -4.15 -6.42
CA LEU A 94 -12.43 -2.95 -6.90
C LEU A 94 -11.85 -1.67 -6.31
N TYR A 95 -11.54 -1.66 -5.01
CA TYR A 95 -10.86 -0.54 -4.38
C TYR A 95 -9.50 -0.29 -5.01
N MET A 96 -8.70 -1.35 -5.19
CA MET A 96 -7.38 -1.26 -5.82
C MET A 96 -7.43 -0.74 -7.27
N LEU A 97 -8.32 -1.27 -8.11
CA LEU A 97 -8.46 -0.83 -9.50
C LEU A 97 -8.90 0.63 -9.57
N THR A 98 -9.84 1.01 -8.71
CA THR A 98 -10.37 2.39 -8.66
C THR A 98 -9.31 3.36 -8.16
N ALA A 99 -8.67 3.09 -7.02
CA ALA A 99 -7.58 3.91 -6.49
C ALA A 99 -6.39 3.98 -7.44
N GLY A 100 -6.02 2.88 -8.11
CA GLY A 100 -4.92 2.87 -9.07
C GLY A 100 -5.18 3.73 -10.31
N LYS A 101 -6.40 3.71 -10.84
CA LYS A 101 -6.77 4.60 -11.95
C LYS A 101 -6.92 6.05 -11.52
N LYS A 102 -7.40 6.31 -10.31
CA LYS A 102 -7.40 7.65 -9.72
C LYS A 102 -5.98 8.21 -9.57
N ALA A 103 -5.02 7.37 -9.17
CA ALA A 103 -3.60 7.77 -9.11
C ALA A 103 -3.02 8.10 -10.49
N LEU A 104 -3.42 7.39 -11.56
CA LEU A 104 -3.04 7.74 -12.93
C LEU A 104 -3.66 9.06 -13.39
N ALA A 105 -4.95 9.27 -13.08
CA ALA A 105 -5.65 10.51 -13.40
C ALA A 105 -5.03 11.71 -12.69
N ASP A 106 -4.73 11.58 -11.39
CA ASP A 106 -4.02 12.57 -10.58
C ASP A 106 -2.62 12.89 -11.14
N ALA A 107 -1.91 11.88 -11.66
CA ALA A 107 -0.62 12.06 -12.31
C ALA A 107 -0.66 12.70 -13.71
N GLY A 108 -1.86 12.99 -14.24
CA GLY A 108 -2.03 13.52 -15.59
C GLY A 108 -1.71 12.49 -16.68
N ILE A 109 -1.86 11.19 -16.42
CA ILE A 109 -1.73 10.14 -17.45
C ILE A 109 -3.03 10.09 -18.26
N THR A 110 -3.13 10.95 -19.28
CA THR A 110 -4.21 10.97 -20.27
C THR A 110 -4.06 9.83 -21.28
N GLU A 111 -5.04 9.62 -22.17
CA GLU A 111 -4.96 8.65 -23.27
C GLU A 111 -3.74 8.93 -24.18
N ASP A 112 -3.51 10.19 -24.55
CA ASP A 112 -2.35 10.58 -25.36
C ASP A 112 -1.02 10.25 -24.67
N VAL A 113 -0.90 10.58 -23.37
CA VAL A 113 0.31 10.24 -22.59
C VAL A 113 0.46 8.73 -22.52
N MET A 114 -0.63 8.02 -22.25
CA MET A 114 -0.68 6.56 -22.12
C MET A 114 -0.17 5.87 -23.41
N ASP A 115 -0.53 6.38 -24.59
CA ASP A 115 -0.11 5.83 -25.90
C ASP A 115 1.38 6.02 -26.19
N GLU A 116 1.99 7.09 -25.66
CA GLU A 116 3.43 7.34 -25.79
C GLU A 116 4.29 6.52 -24.81
N LEU A 117 3.69 5.93 -23.77
CA LEU A 117 4.43 5.18 -22.76
C LEU A 117 5.02 3.89 -23.32
N ASN A 118 6.28 3.63 -22.95
CA ASN A 118 6.83 2.29 -23.09
C ASN A 118 6.19 1.34 -22.05
N LYS A 119 5.15 0.63 -22.47
CA LYS A 119 4.38 -0.30 -21.63
C LYS A 119 5.22 -1.40 -20.98
N ALA A 120 6.32 -1.82 -21.62
CA ALA A 120 7.25 -2.80 -21.05
C ALA A 120 8.02 -2.28 -19.83
N ARG A 121 8.00 -0.96 -19.61
CA ARG A 121 8.64 -0.28 -18.48
C ARG A 121 7.64 0.29 -17.48
N CYS A 122 6.36 -0.06 -17.61
CA CYS A 122 5.32 0.33 -16.66
C CYS A 122 4.83 -0.91 -15.92
N GLY A 123 4.90 -0.93 -14.59
CA GLY A 123 4.55 -2.09 -13.77
C GLY A 123 3.49 -1.79 -12.70
N VAL A 124 2.94 -2.85 -12.11
CA VAL A 124 1.89 -2.77 -11.08
C VAL A 124 2.25 -3.70 -9.94
N LEU A 125 2.43 -3.14 -8.75
CA LEU A 125 2.74 -3.86 -7.52
C LEU A 125 1.89 -3.31 -6.37
N ILE A 126 0.60 -3.65 -6.38
CA ILE A 126 -0.35 -3.29 -5.32
C ILE A 126 -0.78 -4.58 -4.63
N GLY A 127 -0.46 -4.70 -3.34
CA GLY A 127 -0.67 -5.93 -2.58
C GLY A 127 -1.99 -5.98 -1.82
N SER A 128 -2.29 -7.13 -1.24
CA SER A 128 -3.39 -7.32 -0.30
C SER A 128 -2.94 -8.31 0.77
N ALA A 129 -3.26 -8.02 2.04
CA ALA A 129 -2.93 -8.94 3.12
C ALA A 129 -3.74 -10.23 2.99
N MET A 130 -5.05 -10.11 2.73
CA MET A 130 -6.00 -11.21 2.86
C MET A 130 -6.61 -11.66 1.54
N GLY A 131 -6.46 -10.88 0.47
CA GLY A 131 -7.03 -11.17 -0.84
C GLY A 131 -8.56 -11.18 -0.84
N GLY A 132 -9.16 -11.97 -1.74
CA GLY A 132 -10.61 -12.01 -1.92
C GLY A 132 -11.28 -12.99 -0.97
N MET A 133 -11.20 -12.70 0.33
CA MET A 133 -11.79 -13.57 1.37
C MET A 133 -13.30 -13.73 1.21
N LYS A 134 -14.02 -12.71 0.73
CA LYS A 134 -15.47 -12.79 0.55
C LYS A 134 -15.80 -13.79 -0.56
N VAL A 135 -15.13 -13.67 -1.70
CA VAL A 135 -15.30 -14.60 -2.82
C VAL A 135 -14.94 -16.04 -2.39
N PHE A 136 -13.88 -16.21 -1.60
CA PHE A 136 -13.50 -17.52 -1.10
C PHE A 136 -14.54 -18.11 -0.14
N ASN A 137 -15.06 -17.30 0.79
CA ASN A 137 -16.12 -17.71 1.72
C ASN A 137 -17.40 -18.13 0.98
N ASP A 138 -17.83 -17.34 -0.01
CA ASP A 138 -19.01 -17.68 -0.84
C ASP A 138 -18.81 -18.98 -1.62
N ALA A 139 -17.58 -19.25 -2.06
CA ALA A 139 -17.24 -20.49 -2.76
C ALA A 139 -17.31 -21.71 -1.82
N ILE A 140 -16.96 -21.56 -0.54
CA ILE A 140 -17.13 -22.62 0.47
C ILE A 140 -18.62 -22.91 0.67
N GLU A 141 -19.46 -21.88 0.81
CA GLU A 141 -20.90 -22.06 0.98
C GLU A 141 -21.54 -22.72 -0.26
N ALA A 142 -21.12 -22.33 -1.46
CA ALA A 142 -21.54 -23.00 -2.68
C ALA A 142 -21.08 -24.48 -2.73
N LEU A 143 -19.86 -24.78 -2.27
CA LEU A 143 -19.30 -26.12 -2.23
C LEU A 143 -20.10 -27.05 -1.29
N ARG A 144 -20.65 -26.54 -0.18
CA ARG A 144 -21.54 -27.30 0.71
C ARG A 144 -22.77 -27.84 -0.01
N ILE A 145 -23.22 -27.16 -1.07
CA ILE A 145 -24.32 -27.63 -1.93
C ILE A 145 -23.76 -28.56 -3.02
N SER A 146 -22.79 -28.09 -3.80
CA SER A 146 -22.11 -28.88 -4.84
C SER A 146 -20.93 -28.10 -5.43
N TYR A 147 -19.83 -28.78 -5.79
CA TYR A 147 -18.72 -28.16 -6.53
C TYR A 147 -19.18 -27.50 -7.86
N ARG A 148 -20.27 -27.99 -8.47
CA ARG A 148 -20.85 -27.43 -9.70
C ARG A 148 -21.52 -26.07 -9.51
N LYS A 149 -21.78 -25.65 -8.26
CA LYS A 149 -22.38 -24.35 -7.91
C LYS A 149 -21.34 -23.27 -7.62
N MET A 150 -20.06 -23.64 -7.54
CA MET A 150 -18.99 -22.67 -7.30
C MET A 150 -18.85 -21.70 -8.47
N ASN A 151 -18.58 -20.44 -8.16
CA ASN A 151 -18.23 -19.44 -9.16
C ASN A 151 -16.92 -19.87 -9.87
N PRO A 152 -16.88 -19.98 -11.21
CA PRO A 152 -15.65 -20.37 -11.92
C PRO A 152 -14.50 -19.36 -11.74
N PHE A 153 -14.80 -18.13 -11.31
CA PHE A 153 -13.80 -17.11 -10.99
C PHE A 153 -13.40 -17.08 -9.52
N CYS A 154 -13.83 -18.04 -8.68
CA CYS A 154 -13.54 -18.01 -7.25
C CYS A 154 -12.05 -18.01 -6.95
N VAL A 155 -11.26 -18.85 -7.65
CA VAL A 155 -9.81 -18.90 -7.46
C VAL A 155 -9.15 -17.61 -7.95
N PRO A 156 -9.35 -17.17 -9.22
CA PRO A 156 -8.79 -15.89 -9.67
C PRO A 156 -9.11 -14.71 -8.77
N PHE A 157 -10.37 -14.56 -8.32
CA PHE A 157 -10.77 -13.38 -7.54
C PHE A 157 -10.45 -13.51 -6.04
N ALA A 158 -10.07 -14.70 -5.56
CA ALA A 158 -9.59 -14.88 -4.19
C ALA A 158 -8.08 -14.57 -4.04
N THR A 159 -7.27 -14.73 -5.09
CA THR A 159 -5.81 -14.59 -4.96
C THR A 159 -5.36 -13.14 -4.82
N THR A 160 -4.35 -12.92 -3.97
CA THR A 160 -3.82 -11.58 -3.66
C THR A 160 -3.16 -10.87 -4.85
N ASN A 161 -2.71 -11.62 -5.87
CA ASN A 161 -2.08 -11.07 -7.07
C ASN A 161 -3.07 -10.53 -8.11
N MET A 162 -4.33 -10.98 -8.08
CA MET A 162 -5.21 -10.79 -9.24
C MET A 162 -5.64 -9.34 -9.42
N GLY A 163 -5.79 -8.56 -8.34
CA GLY A 163 -6.08 -7.13 -8.45
C GLY A 163 -5.02 -6.39 -9.29
N SER A 164 -3.74 -6.57 -8.95
CA SER A 164 -2.61 -5.99 -9.69
C SER A 164 -2.52 -6.52 -11.13
N ALA A 165 -2.75 -7.82 -11.34
CA ALA A 165 -2.73 -8.42 -12.67
C ALA A 165 -3.84 -7.85 -13.57
N MET A 166 -5.05 -7.70 -13.05
CA MET A 166 -6.17 -7.16 -13.84
C MET A 166 -6.02 -5.68 -14.14
N LEU A 167 -5.48 -4.89 -13.19
CA LEU A 167 -5.16 -3.50 -13.47
C LEU A 167 -4.10 -3.39 -14.57
N ALA A 168 -3.05 -4.21 -14.53
CA ALA A 168 -2.05 -4.22 -15.59
C ALA A 168 -2.62 -4.66 -16.95
N MET A 169 -3.49 -5.68 -16.98
CA MET A 169 -4.18 -6.10 -18.21
C MET A 169 -5.05 -4.99 -18.79
N ASP A 170 -5.75 -4.26 -17.94
CA ASP A 170 -6.61 -3.16 -18.34
C ASP A 170 -5.82 -1.94 -18.86
N LEU A 171 -4.63 -1.69 -18.32
CA LEU A 171 -3.73 -0.61 -18.76
C LEU A 171 -2.79 -1.01 -19.93
N GLY A 172 -2.72 -2.30 -20.25
CA GLY A 172 -1.73 -2.85 -21.17
C GLY A 172 -0.29 -2.78 -20.66
N TRP A 173 -0.08 -2.69 -19.34
CA TRP A 173 1.24 -2.55 -18.72
C TRP A 173 1.94 -3.92 -18.59
N MET A 174 3.19 -3.99 -19.04
CA MET A 174 3.93 -5.25 -19.21
C MET A 174 5.21 -5.34 -18.35
N GLY A 175 5.46 -4.34 -17.50
CA GLY A 175 6.56 -4.31 -16.55
C GLY A 175 6.34 -5.23 -15.34
N PRO A 176 7.13 -5.07 -14.26
CA PRO A 176 7.05 -5.92 -13.07
C PRO A 176 5.63 -5.99 -12.49
N ASN A 177 5.12 -7.22 -12.33
CA ASN A 177 3.82 -7.51 -11.74
C ASN A 177 3.86 -8.84 -10.99
N TYR A 178 3.67 -8.78 -9.68
CA TYR A 178 3.61 -9.93 -8.78
C TYR A 178 2.90 -9.53 -7.49
N SER A 179 2.67 -10.49 -6.58
CA SER A 179 2.04 -10.22 -5.29
C SER A 179 3.05 -10.25 -4.16
N ILE A 180 2.89 -9.30 -3.24
CA ILE A 180 3.46 -9.35 -1.91
C ILE A 180 2.28 -9.35 -0.94
N SER A 181 2.32 -10.25 0.05
CA SER A 181 1.44 -10.22 1.21
C SER A 181 2.30 -10.40 2.45
N THR A 182 2.37 -9.36 3.25
CA THR A 182 3.12 -9.30 4.52
C THR A 182 2.22 -8.73 5.63
N ALA A 183 0.95 -9.16 5.64
CA ALA A 183 -0.07 -8.67 6.55
C ALA A 183 -0.16 -7.14 6.54
N CYS A 184 -0.14 -6.50 7.71
CA CYS A 184 -0.25 -5.05 7.90
C CYS A 184 0.80 -4.22 7.15
N ALA A 185 1.92 -4.86 6.76
CA ALA A 185 3.04 -4.20 6.09
C ALA A 185 3.01 -4.31 4.56
N THR A 186 1.99 -4.96 3.99
CA THR A 186 1.92 -5.32 2.58
C THR A 186 2.20 -4.14 1.65
N SER A 187 1.49 -3.04 1.82
CA SER A 187 1.67 -1.82 1.01
C SER A 187 3.09 -1.25 1.08
N ASN A 188 3.73 -1.27 2.26
CA ASN A 188 5.07 -0.73 2.43
C ASN A 188 6.11 -1.56 1.68
N PHE A 189 5.97 -2.89 1.73
CA PHE A 189 6.81 -3.77 0.92
C PHE A 189 6.59 -3.54 -0.57
N CYS A 190 5.34 -3.39 -1.00
CA CYS A 190 4.99 -3.06 -2.38
C CYS A 190 5.65 -1.76 -2.85
N ILE A 191 5.58 -0.70 -2.06
CA ILE A 191 6.15 0.62 -2.40
C ILE A 191 7.68 0.56 -2.48
N LEU A 192 8.34 -0.04 -1.48
CA LEU A 192 9.79 -0.17 -1.48
C LEU A 192 10.29 -1.03 -2.65
N ASN A 193 9.62 -2.13 -2.97
CA ASN A 193 10.01 -2.97 -4.10
C ASN A 193 9.73 -2.28 -5.45
N ALA A 194 8.62 -1.54 -5.58
CA ALA A 194 8.34 -0.72 -6.75
C ALA A 194 9.40 0.35 -6.99
N ALA A 195 9.80 1.08 -5.93
CA ALA A 195 10.91 2.02 -6.00
C ALA A 195 12.22 1.34 -6.41
N ASN A 196 12.51 0.15 -5.87
CA ASN A 196 13.70 -0.61 -6.23
C ASN A 196 13.71 -1.06 -7.70
N HIS A 197 12.58 -1.43 -8.29
CA HIS A 197 12.48 -1.71 -9.73
C HIS A 197 12.86 -0.49 -10.57
N ILE A 198 12.43 0.71 -10.16
CA ILE A 198 12.81 1.96 -10.85
C ILE A 198 14.31 2.24 -10.65
N ILE A 199 14.81 2.18 -9.42
CA ILE A 199 16.23 2.42 -9.08
C ILE A 199 17.16 1.50 -9.89
N ARG A 200 16.78 0.23 -10.08
CA ARG A 200 17.56 -0.78 -10.82
C ARG A 200 17.49 -0.66 -12.34
N GLY A 201 16.66 0.23 -12.88
CA GLY A 201 16.52 0.37 -14.34
C GLY A 201 15.50 -0.58 -14.96
N GLU A 202 14.66 -1.26 -14.17
CA GLU A 202 13.72 -2.29 -14.65
C GLU A 202 12.38 -1.69 -15.08
N ALA A 203 11.95 -0.59 -14.45
CA ALA A 203 10.73 0.16 -14.78
C ALA A 203 10.98 1.67 -14.78
N ASP A 204 10.14 2.43 -15.47
CA ASP A 204 10.10 3.90 -15.43
C ASP A 204 8.90 4.39 -14.64
N MET A 205 7.81 3.62 -14.61
CA MET A 205 6.63 3.87 -13.80
C MET A 205 6.14 2.61 -13.09
N MET A 206 5.70 2.77 -11.85
CA MET A 206 5.14 1.70 -11.03
C MET A 206 3.92 2.21 -10.27
N LEU A 207 2.76 1.60 -10.49
CA LEU A 207 1.65 1.71 -9.54
C LEU A 207 1.94 0.81 -8.35
N CYS A 208 1.85 1.33 -7.14
CA CYS A 208 2.16 0.56 -5.95
C CYS A 208 1.34 0.98 -4.73
N GLY A 209 1.12 0.06 -3.80
CA GLY A 209 0.36 0.33 -2.60
C GLY A 209 -0.30 -0.93 -2.04
N GLY A 210 -1.51 -0.81 -1.50
CA GLY A 210 -2.25 -1.95 -0.98
C GLY A 210 -3.75 -1.77 -0.95
N SER A 211 -4.49 -2.88 -0.86
CA SER A 211 -5.94 -2.90 -0.65
C SER A 211 -6.40 -4.12 0.14
N ASP A 212 -7.40 -3.92 1.01
CA ASP A 212 -8.11 -5.00 1.71
C ASP A 212 -9.59 -4.62 1.92
N ALA A 213 -10.46 -5.62 1.90
CA ALA A 213 -11.90 -5.49 2.12
C ALA A 213 -12.42 -6.62 3.03
N VAL A 214 -11.98 -6.59 4.28
CA VAL A 214 -12.14 -7.71 5.23
C VAL A 214 -13.27 -7.50 6.25
N ILE A 215 -14.12 -6.49 6.07
CA ILE A 215 -15.30 -6.26 6.91
C ILE A 215 -16.40 -7.23 6.47
N ILE A 216 -16.18 -8.51 6.77
CA ILE A 216 -17.04 -9.65 6.46
C ILE A 216 -17.09 -10.61 7.66
N PRO A 217 -18.11 -11.50 7.77
CA PRO A 217 -18.29 -12.33 8.96
C PRO A 217 -17.06 -13.15 9.37
N ILE A 218 -16.38 -13.78 8.40
CA ILE A 218 -15.18 -14.58 8.64
C ILE A 218 -13.96 -13.72 9.02
N GLY A 219 -13.85 -12.51 8.46
CA GLY A 219 -12.79 -11.56 8.78
C GLY A 219 -12.91 -11.05 10.21
N LEU A 220 -14.10 -10.56 10.57
CA LEU A 220 -14.40 -10.10 11.93
C LEU A 220 -14.24 -11.24 12.94
N GLY A 221 -14.79 -12.42 12.65
CA GLY A 221 -14.72 -13.59 13.53
C GLY A 221 -13.29 -14.06 13.79
N GLY A 222 -12.43 -14.06 12.77
CA GLY A 222 -11.03 -14.42 12.89
C GLY A 222 -10.27 -13.51 13.87
N PHE A 223 -10.39 -12.18 13.71
CA PHE A 223 -9.70 -11.25 14.60
C PHE A 223 -10.31 -11.17 16.01
N VAL A 224 -11.61 -11.41 16.15
CA VAL A 224 -12.25 -11.62 17.46
C VAL A 224 -11.65 -12.83 18.17
N ALA A 225 -11.47 -13.96 17.47
CA ALA A 225 -10.88 -15.17 18.04
C ALA A 225 -9.44 -14.94 18.52
N CYS A 226 -8.68 -14.10 17.81
CA CYS A 226 -7.34 -13.67 18.21
C CYS A 226 -7.33 -12.63 19.36
N ARG A 227 -8.49 -12.17 19.85
CA ARG A 227 -8.61 -11.09 20.85
C ARG A 227 -7.87 -9.82 20.46
N ALA A 228 -7.82 -9.51 19.16
CA ALA A 228 -7.03 -8.40 18.64
C ALA A 228 -7.84 -7.09 18.50
N LEU A 229 -9.17 -7.17 18.57
CA LEU A 229 -10.07 -6.07 18.28
C LEU A 229 -10.55 -5.34 19.54
N SER A 230 -10.68 -4.02 19.44
CA SER A 230 -11.40 -3.22 20.43
C SER A 230 -12.86 -3.67 20.51
N GLN A 231 -13.42 -3.68 21.72
CA GLN A 231 -14.83 -4.03 21.96
C GLN A 231 -15.66 -2.81 22.40
N ARG A 232 -15.13 -1.59 22.17
CA ARG A 232 -15.76 -0.34 22.56
C ARG A 232 -16.91 0.07 21.62
N ASN A 233 -17.93 -0.77 21.55
CA ASN A 233 -19.09 -0.56 20.69
C ASN A 233 -19.92 0.66 21.10
N THR A 234 -19.85 1.09 22.38
CA THR A 234 -20.64 2.21 22.90
C THR A 234 -20.11 3.59 22.50
N ASP A 235 -18.87 3.68 22.03
CA ASP A 235 -18.26 4.94 21.57
C ASP A 235 -17.30 4.63 20.39
N PRO A 236 -17.86 4.27 19.21
CA PRO A 236 -17.07 3.76 18.08
C PRO A 236 -15.99 4.75 17.63
N THR A 237 -16.32 6.04 17.59
CA THR A 237 -15.42 7.10 17.09
C THR A 237 -14.17 7.26 17.96
N LYS A 238 -14.20 6.81 19.22
CA LYS A 238 -13.06 6.81 20.14
C LYS A 238 -12.43 5.43 20.34
N ALA A 239 -12.91 4.37 19.69
CA ALA A 239 -12.40 3.02 19.93
C ALA A 239 -10.92 2.87 19.52
N SER A 240 -10.55 3.39 18.35
CA SER A 240 -9.17 3.40 17.89
C SER A 240 -8.41 4.58 18.53
N ARG A 241 -7.64 4.28 19.58
CA ARG A 241 -6.91 5.26 20.40
C ARG A 241 -5.43 4.90 20.56
N PRO A 242 -4.61 5.05 19.50
CA PRO A 242 -3.18 4.76 19.55
C PRO A 242 -2.50 5.46 20.74
N TRP A 243 -1.63 4.72 21.44
CA TRP A 243 -0.86 5.16 22.62
C TRP A 243 -1.65 5.56 23.87
N ASP A 244 -2.97 5.65 23.81
CA ASP A 244 -3.80 5.88 24.99
C ASP A 244 -3.68 4.71 25.97
N SER A 245 -3.71 5.02 27.28
CA SER A 245 -3.58 4.05 28.36
C SER A 245 -4.76 3.08 28.43
N SER A 246 -5.92 3.48 27.90
CA SER A 246 -7.17 2.71 27.89
C SER A 246 -7.46 2.01 26.55
N ARG A 247 -6.48 1.93 25.65
CA ARG A 247 -6.60 1.16 24.39
C ARG A 247 -6.77 -0.34 24.70
N ASP A 248 -7.64 -1.00 23.95
CA ASP A 248 -8.05 -2.40 24.19
C ASP A 248 -7.96 -3.31 22.96
N GLY A 249 -7.41 -2.81 21.85
CA GLY A 249 -7.26 -3.53 20.59
C GLY A 249 -7.28 -2.55 19.41
N PHE A 250 -7.07 -3.05 18.19
CA PHE A 250 -7.26 -2.22 17.00
C PHE A 250 -8.72 -2.24 16.54
N VAL A 251 -9.11 -1.28 15.70
CA VAL A 251 -10.40 -1.30 15.00
C VAL A 251 -10.14 -1.68 13.55
N MET A 252 -10.83 -2.68 13.00
CA MET A 252 -10.66 -3.07 11.60
C MET A 252 -11.12 -1.94 10.67
N GLY A 253 -10.46 -1.80 9.53
CA GLY A 253 -10.93 -0.97 8.43
C GLY A 253 -10.75 -1.65 7.08
N GLU A 254 -11.30 -1.05 6.04
CA GLU A 254 -11.11 -1.49 4.65
C GLU A 254 -10.85 -0.32 3.71
N GLY A 255 -10.24 -0.61 2.57
CA GLY A 255 -9.94 0.40 1.57
C GLY A 255 -8.75 0.08 0.68
N ALA A 256 -8.27 1.10 0.00
CA ALA A 256 -7.06 1.08 -0.81
C ALA A 256 -6.29 2.39 -0.71
N GLY A 257 -4.97 2.30 -0.80
CA GLY A 257 -4.09 3.42 -1.09
C GLY A 257 -3.14 3.02 -2.21
N VAL A 258 -2.98 3.89 -3.20
CA VAL A 258 -2.11 3.65 -4.36
C VAL A 258 -1.32 4.91 -4.69
N LEU A 259 -0.02 4.74 -4.94
CA LEU A 259 0.89 5.76 -5.44
C LEU A 259 1.33 5.39 -6.85
N LEU A 260 1.45 6.38 -7.72
CA LEU A 260 2.23 6.28 -8.94
C LEU A 260 3.65 6.75 -8.64
N LEU A 261 4.59 5.80 -8.65
CA LEU A 261 6.02 6.09 -8.62
C LEU A 261 6.56 6.21 -10.02
N GLU A 262 7.46 7.15 -10.23
CA GLU A 262 8.04 7.44 -11.52
C GLU A 262 9.52 7.80 -11.40
N GLU A 263 10.31 7.50 -12.42
CA GLU A 263 11.68 7.97 -12.49
C GLU A 263 11.73 9.49 -12.71
N LEU A 264 12.59 10.19 -11.96
CA LEU A 264 12.63 11.65 -11.93
C LEU A 264 12.78 12.30 -13.31
N GLU A 265 13.72 11.85 -14.13
CA GLU A 265 13.95 12.45 -15.44
C GLU A 265 12.83 12.10 -16.43
N HIS A 266 12.24 10.89 -16.33
CA HIS A 266 11.01 10.52 -17.03
C HIS A 266 9.84 11.46 -16.66
N ALA A 267 9.61 11.69 -15.37
CA ALA A 267 8.58 12.59 -14.86
C ALA A 267 8.77 14.02 -15.36
N LYS A 268 10.01 14.55 -15.28
CA LYS A 268 10.34 15.88 -15.80
C LYS A 268 10.12 16.01 -17.30
N LYS A 269 10.49 14.98 -18.07
CA LYS A 269 10.37 14.98 -19.54
C LYS A 269 8.92 15.18 -19.98
N ARG A 270 7.96 14.58 -19.26
CA ARG A 270 6.52 14.75 -19.54
C ARG A 270 5.87 15.92 -18.78
N GLY A 271 6.64 16.72 -18.04
CA GLY A 271 6.11 17.86 -17.26
C GLY A 271 5.20 17.45 -16.10
N ALA A 272 5.44 16.29 -15.48
CA ALA A 272 4.61 15.79 -14.39
C ALA A 272 4.64 16.69 -13.15
N THR A 273 3.51 16.80 -12.46
CA THR A 273 3.50 17.26 -11.07
C THR A 273 4.28 16.27 -10.21
N ILE A 274 5.26 16.76 -9.48
CA ILE A 274 6.03 15.94 -8.55
C ILE A 274 5.61 16.31 -7.13
N TYR A 275 4.92 15.38 -6.48
CA TYR A 275 4.51 15.56 -5.10
C TYR A 275 5.71 15.40 -4.17
N ALA A 276 6.36 14.24 -4.24
CA ALA A 276 7.36 13.79 -3.28
C ALA A 276 8.54 13.09 -3.95
N GLU A 277 9.66 12.99 -3.24
CA GLU A 277 10.74 12.07 -3.57
C GLU A 277 10.78 10.91 -2.58
N PHE A 278 10.96 9.70 -3.10
CA PHE A 278 11.25 8.52 -2.30
C PHE A 278 12.76 8.46 -2.03
N LEU A 279 13.18 8.66 -0.78
CA LEU A 279 14.60 8.62 -0.42
C LEU A 279 15.05 7.26 0.11
N GLY A 280 14.18 6.49 0.74
CA GLY A 280 14.55 5.17 1.26
C GLY A 280 13.47 4.49 2.08
N GLY A 281 13.71 3.22 2.37
CA GLY A 281 12.85 2.40 3.22
C GLY A 281 13.52 1.08 3.50
N SER A 282 13.10 0.38 4.55
CA SER A 282 13.66 -0.94 4.87
C SER A 282 12.61 -1.88 5.43
N PHE A 283 12.98 -3.16 5.53
CA PHE A 283 12.21 -4.19 6.20
C PHE A 283 13.12 -5.03 7.08
N THR A 284 12.57 -5.48 8.21
CA THR A 284 13.23 -6.37 9.17
C THR A 284 12.21 -7.42 9.64
N CYS A 285 12.68 -8.41 10.39
CA CYS A 285 11.85 -9.41 11.04
C CYS A 285 12.22 -9.46 12.52
N ASP A 286 11.22 -9.43 13.39
CA ASP A 286 11.43 -9.50 14.85
C ASP A 286 11.97 -10.88 15.26
N ALA A 287 11.68 -11.93 14.48
CA ALA A 287 12.07 -13.31 14.75
C ALA A 287 11.75 -13.78 16.19
N TYR A 288 10.62 -13.32 16.73
CA TYR A 288 10.28 -13.44 18.14
C TYR A 288 8.98 -14.24 18.38
N HIS A 289 7.84 -13.70 17.95
CA HIS A 289 6.52 -14.31 18.15
C HIS A 289 5.67 -14.13 16.90
N MET A 290 4.63 -14.97 16.74
CA MET A 290 3.76 -14.94 15.56
C MET A 290 2.95 -13.63 15.44
N THR A 291 2.51 -13.08 16.57
CA THR A 291 1.62 -11.90 16.60
C THR A 291 2.03 -10.82 17.60
N GLU A 292 2.97 -11.13 18.50
CA GLU A 292 3.43 -10.20 19.53
C GLU A 292 4.73 -9.55 19.06
N PRO A 293 4.94 -8.25 19.34
CA PRO A 293 6.18 -7.59 18.97
C PRO A 293 7.31 -8.15 19.81
N HIS A 294 8.55 -7.98 19.34
CA HIS A 294 9.67 -8.03 20.25
C HIS A 294 9.47 -6.97 21.37
N PRO A 295 9.55 -7.33 22.67
CA PRO A 295 9.22 -6.42 23.78
C PRO A 295 10.07 -5.15 23.79
N GLU A 296 11.37 -5.30 23.51
CA GLU A 296 12.33 -4.18 23.39
C GLU A 296 12.23 -3.42 22.06
N GLY A 297 11.37 -3.85 21.12
CA GLY A 297 11.20 -3.20 19.82
C GLY A 297 12.43 -3.26 18.91
N THR A 298 13.37 -4.19 19.14
CA THR A 298 14.66 -4.30 18.42
C THR A 298 14.48 -4.39 16.91
N GLY A 299 13.54 -5.21 16.43
CA GLY A 299 13.24 -5.35 15.01
C GLY A 299 12.75 -4.04 14.39
N VAL A 300 11.88 -3.31 15.09
CA VAL A 300 11.39 -1.98 14.69
C VAL A 300 12.55 -1.00 14.62
N ILE A 301 13.32 -0.85 15.70
CA ILE A 301 14.46 0.08 15.80
C ILE A 301 15.43 -0.16 14.64
N LEU A 302 15.81 -1.42 14.40
CA LEU A 302 16.68 -1.80 13.30
C LEU A 302 16.12 -1.38 11.93
N CYS A 303 14.80 -1.49 11.72
CA CYS A 303 14.15 -1.02 10.50
C CYS A 303 14.25 0.50 10.35
N ILE A 304 14.03 1.26 11.43
CA ILE A 304 14.15 2.73 11.42
C ILE A 304 15.57 3.12 11.04
N GLU A 305 16.56 2.55 11.71
CA GLU A 305 17.96 2.90 11.50
C GLU A 305 18.44 2.57 10.09
N LYS A 306 18.03 1.41 9.53
CA LYS A 306 18.34 1.07 8.14
C LYS A 306 17.65 1.97 7.13
N ALA A 307 16.39 2.33 7.36
CA ALA A 307 15.65 3.24 6.48
C ALA A 307 16.28 4.64 6.46
N LEU A 308 16.64 5.17 7.64
CA LEU A 308 17.35 6.45 7.76
C LEU A 308 18.73 6.39 7.08
N ALA A 309 19.51 5.33 7.34
CA ALA A 309 20.82 5.14 6.70
C ALA A 309 20.72 5.07 5.16
N GLN A 310 19.70 4.40 4.62
CA GLN A 310 19.48 4.33 3.17
C GLN A 310 19.09 5.69 2.58
N SER A 311 18.31 6.47 3.31
CA SER A 311 17.79 7.75 2.84
C SER A 311 18.75 8.93 2.97
N GLY A 312 19.73 8.86 3.89
CA GLY A 312 20.58 9.98 4.27
C GLY A 312 19.95 11.01 5.23
N VAL A 313 18.74 10.77 5.74
CA VAL A 313 18.03 11.71 6.63
C VAL A 313 18.38 11.51 8.10
N SER A 314 18.40 12.63 8.83
CA SER A 314 18.69 12.66 10.27
C SER A 314 17.49 12.17 11.13
N LYS A 315 17.76 11.76 12.37
CA LYS A 315 16.71 11.29 13.29
C LYS A 315 15.84 12.45 13.78
N GLU A 316 16.43 13.62 13.92
CA GLU A 316 15.85 14.85 14.48
C GLU A 316 14.76 15.44 13.59
N ASP A 317 14.91 15.19 12.30
CA ASP A 317 14.04 15.63 11.25
C ASP A 317 12.72 14.83 11.22
N LEU A 318 12.78 13.55 11.61
CA LEU A 318 11.72 12.56 11.46
C LEU A 318 10.42 12.94 12.19
N ARG A 319 9.32 12.96 11.43
CA ARG A 319 7.96 13.19 11.95
C ARG A 319 7.24 11.87 12.17
N VAL A 320 6.20 11.90 13.00
CA VAL A 320 5.38 10.71 13.33
C VAL A 320 3.92 11.10 13.25
N ASN A 321 3.11 10.23 12.63
CA ASN A 321 1.66 10.37 12.62
C ASN A 321 1.00 9.01 12.93
N SER A 322 -0.30 9.03 13.24
CA SER A 322 -1.12 7.81 13.32
C SER A 322 -2.52 8.09 12.81
N THR A 323 -2.67 8.14 11.49
CA THR A 323 -3.98 8.40 10.85
C THR A 323 -4.95 7.22 10.96
N LYS A 324 -4.44 6.02 11.30
CA LYS A 324 -5.22 4.79 11.56
C LYS A 324 -6.26 4.92 12.67
N SER A 325 -6.11 5.89 13.58
CA SER A 325 -7.14 6.17 14.59
C SER A 325 -8.47 6.55 13.95
N MET A 326 -8.42 7.19 12.78
CA MET A 326 -9.58 7.82 12.16
C MET A 326 -10.26 6.89 11.13
N ILE A 327 -9.49 6.08 10.40
CA ILE A 327 -10.01 5.19 9.34
C ILE A 327 -10.08 3.71 9.75
N GLY A 328 -9.53 3.35 10.91
CA GLY A 328 -9.30 1.96 11.31
C GLY A 328 -8.02 1.39 10.69
N HIS A 329 -7.74 0.12 10.97
CA HIS A 329 -6.59 -0.56 10.42
C HIS A 329 -6.99 -1.30 9.13
N LEU A 330 -6.64 -0.72 7.98
CA LEU A 330 -6.93 -1.24 6.64
C LEU A 330 -6.02 -2.42 6.24
N LEU A 331 -5.49 -3.16 7.22
CA LEU A 331 -4.55 -4.28 7.03
C LEU A 331 -3.44 -3.94 6.03
N GLY A 332 -3.38 -4.62 4.88
CA GLY A 332 -2.36 -4.47 3.86
C GLY A 332 -2.39 -3.13 3.14
N ALA A 333 -3.50 -2.39 3.16
CA ALA A 333 -3.60 -1.05 2.57
C ALA A 333 -3.08 0.08 3.47
N ALA A 334 -2.96 -0.17 4.78
CA ALA A 334 -2.81 0.87 5.78
C ALA A 334 -1.64 1.82 5.49
N GLY A 335 -0.46 1.28 5.18
CA GLY A 335 0.71 2.11 4.97
C GLY A 335 0.70 2.89 3.66
N ALA A 336 0.02 2.42 2.60
CA ALA A 336 -0.17 3.22 1.39
C ALA A 336 -1.09 4.43 1.63
N VAL A 337 -2.18 4.23 2.38
CA VAL A 337 -3.09 5.33 2.76
C VAL A 337 -2.38 6.34 3.67
N GLU A 338 -1.53 5.87 4.59
CA GLU A 338 -0.70 6.74 5.42
C GLU A 338 0.34 7.53 4.61
N ALA A 339 0.91 6.99 3.53
CA ALA A 339 1.74 7.81 2.65
C ALA A 339 0.95 8.87 1.92
N VAL A 340 -0.26 8.57 1.43
CA VAL A 340 -1.06 9.61 0.78
C VAL A 340 -1.29 10.76 1.75
N ALA A 341 -1.67 10.48 3.00
CA ALA A 341 -1.77 11.51 4.04
C ALA A 341 -0.44 12.24 4.29
N THR A 342 0.68 11.52 4.30
CA THR A 342 2.02 12.09 4.51
C THR A 342 2.43 13.02 3.37
N VAL A 343 2.15 12.61 2.12
CA VAL A 343 2.42 13.40 0.92
C VAL A 343 1.51 14.63 0.87
N GLN A 344 0.26 14.51 1.32
CA GLN A 344 -0.71 15.61 1.39
C GLN A 344 -0.42 16.65 2.48
N ALA A 345 0.29 16.27 3.54
CA ALA A 345 0.64 17.19 4.63
C ALA A 345 1.62 18.32 4.25
N LYS A 346 1.84 18.57 2.97
CA LYS A 346 2.80 19.55 2.45
C LYS A 346 2.26 20.97 2.47
N VAL A 347 2.71 21.70 3.47
CA VAL A 347 2.99 23.13 3.39
C VAL A 347 4.29 23.33 2.56
N VAL A 348 4.22 23.21 1.21
CA VAL A 348 5.15 23.72 0.13
C VAL A 348 6.68 23.41 0.19
N PRO A 349 7.45 23.31 -0.93
CA PRO A 349 7.43 22.39 -2.07
C PRO A 349 8.35 21.15 -1.86
N LEU A 350 8.07 20.05 -2.58
CA LEU A 350 8.88 18.81 -2.66
C LEU A 350 9.27 18.19 -1.31
N GLY A 351 8.28 17.57 -0.67
CA GLY A 351 8.52 16.82 0.56
C GLY A 351 8.99 15.38 0.32
N VAL A 352 9.92 14.91 1.14
CA VAL A 352 10.41 13.52 1.11
C VAL A 352 9.35 12.53 1.65
N MET A 353 9.35 11.28 1.18
CA MET A 353 8.55 10.19 1.75
C MET A 353 9.43 9.09 2.36
N PHE A 354 9.17 8.77 3.62
CA PHE A 354 9.83 7.71 4.39
C PHE A 354 8.89 6.57 4.69
N TYR A 355 9.37 5.34 4.52
CA TYR A 355 8.58 4.14 4.79
C TYR A 355 9.22 3.24 5.83
N LEU A 356 8.51 3.08 6.96
CA LEU A 356 8.87 2.19 8.04
C LEU A 356 7.98 0.94 8.06
N VAL A 357 8.59 -0.24 8.10
CA VAL A 357 7.89 -1.49 8.48
C VAL A 357 8.56 -2.11 9.68
N ALA A 358 7.91 -1.99 10.83
CA ALA A 358 7.97 -3.04 11.81
C ALA A 358 6.98 -4.14 11.43
N SER A 359 7.26 -5.38 11.79
CA SER A 359 6.32 -6.52 11.71
C SER A 359 5.08 -6.36 12.62
N HIS A 360 4.70 -5.13 12.98
CA HIS A 360 3.80 -4.81 14.06
C HIS A 360 2.61 -3.94 13.63
N PRO A 361 1.36 -4.25 14.05
CA PRO A 361 0.16 -3.51 13.65
C PRO A 361 0.09 -2.04 14.14
N PHE A 362 0.98 -1.60 15.04
CA PHE A 362 0.79 -0.37 15.83
C PHE A 362 1.90 0.69 15.76
N ARG A 363 2.93 0.56 14.90
CA ARG A 363 4.02 1.56 14.83
C ARG A 363 4.43 1.86 13.39
N PHE A 364 4.09 3.06 12.92
CA PHE A 364 4.43 3.58 11.61
C PHE A 364 5.02 4.99 11.79
N LEU A 365 5.96 5.37 10.94
CA LEU A 365 6.81 6.54 11.12
C LEU A 365 7.04 7.14 9.74
N PHE A 366 6.73 8.43 9.58
CA PHE A 366 6.69 9.11 8.29
C PHE A 366 7.31 10.51 8.39
N TYR A 367 8.32 10.79 7.58
CA TYR A 367 8.98 12.09 7.53
C TYR A 367 8.85 12.76 6.17
N VAL A 368 8.90 14.10 6.21
CA VAL A 368 8.84 15.03 5.08
C VAL A 368 9.92 16.11 5.30
N GLU A 369 10.97 16.12 4.47
CA GLU A 369 12.02 17.17 4.43
C GLU A 369 11.81 18.17 3.28
N HIS A 370 12.32 19.39 3.46
CA HIS A 370 12.45 20.41 2.42
C HIS A 370 13.60 20.11 1.45
N LEU A 371 13.31 19.97 0.15
CA LEU A 371 14.33 20.11 -0.90
C LEU A 371 14.34 21.54 -1.45
N ASN A 372 15.38 22.31 -1.13
CA ASN A 372 15.73 23.52 -1.87
C ASN A 372 16.29 23.11 -3.25
N LEU A 373 15.41 22.91 -4.24
CA LEU A 373 15.84 22.97 -5.62
C LEU A 373 16.00 24.44 -6.00
N ILE A 374 17.26 24.84 -6.09
CA ILE A 374 17.71 26.10 -6.67
C ILE A 374 17.04 26.27 -8.04
N SER A 375 16.21 27.30 -8.17
CA SER A 375 16.19 28.17 -9.34
C SER A 375 16.69 29.54 -8.91
#